data_AF-A0A6I7QUX6-F1
#
_entry.id   AF-A0A6I7QUX6-F1
#
_cell.length_a   1.000
_cell.length_b   1.000
_cell.length_c   1.000
_cell.angle_alpha   90.00
_cell.angle_beta   90.00
_cell.angle_gamma   90.00
#
_symmetry.space_group_name_H-M   'P 1'
#
loop_
_entity.id
_entity.type
_entity.pdbx_description
1 polymer ?
#
loop_
_entity_poly.entity_id
_entity_poly.type
_entity_poly.pdbx_seq_one_letter_code
_entity_poly.pdbx_strand_id
1 'polypeptide(L)'
;MSRSTRHFLDLLDVELADVAADLREVEVVMRERLRTQSLTPYVFQQNAALLEREVEGINRLRSLLRSHPFDPDADLTVTAGSVREVIRREIGHLHLPQALSSLLERRIQKLLDYVDCCS
;
A
#
# COMPACT_ATOMS: atom_id res chain seq x y z
N MET A 1 17.28 10.82 11.58
CA MET A 1 16.44 9.61 11.78
C MET A 1 17.33 8.48 12.23
N SER A 2 16.84 7.62 13.12
CA SER A 2 17.54 6.39 13.50
C SER A 2 17.71 5.44 12.30
N ARG A 3 18.65 4.51 12.39
CA ARG A 3 18.85 3.47 11.36
C ARG A 3 17.61 2.60 11.19
N SER A 4 17.00 2.18 12.30
CA SER A 4 15.78 1.36 12.32
C SER A 4 14.60 2.09 11.67
N THR A 5 14.45 3.39 11.93
CA THR A 5 13.39 4.20 11.31
C THR A 5 13.55 4.33 9.80
N ARG A 6 14.78 4.57 9.31
CA ARG A 6 15.04 4.60 7.87
C ARG A 6 14.77 3.25 7.23
N HIS A 7 15.24 2.17 7.87
CA HIS A 7 15.03 0.82 7.37
C HIS A 7 13.54 0.46 7.28
N PHE A 8 12.74 0.84 8.29
CA PHE A 8 11.29 0.69 8.26
C PHE A 8 10.64 1.40 7.06
N LEU A 9 11.01 2.65 6.78
CA LEU A 9 10.46 3.41 5.65
C LEU A 9 10.87 2.80 4.30
N ASP A 10 12.12 2.34 4.17
CA ASP A 10 12.61 1.67 2.96
C ASP A 10 11.86 0.36 2.72
N LEU A 11 11.68 -0.47 3.75
CA LEU A 11 10.92 -1.72 3.66
C LEU A 11 9.44 -1.46 3.34
N LEU A 12 8.85 -0.43 3.93
CA LEU A 12 7.46 -0.07 3.64
C LEU A 12 7.26 0.35 2.19
N ASP A 13 8.20 1.10 1.61
CA ASP A 13 8.12 1.47 0.20
C ASP A 13 8.18 0.26 -0.74
N VAL A 14 8.97 -0.75 -0.39
CA VAL A 14 9.02 -2.04 -1.11
C VAL A 14 7.70 -2.78 -0.96
N GLU A 15 7.19 -2.96 0.27
CA GLU A 15 5.91 -3.65 0.50
C GLU A 15 4.74 -2.97 -0.23
N LEU A 16 4.72 -1.63 -0.30
CA LEU A 16 3.71 -0.92 -1.08
C LEU A 16 3.90 -1.10 -2.59
N ALA A 17 5.14 -1.25 -3.07
CA ALA A 17 5.40 -1.60 -4.46
C ALA A 17 4.84 -2.98 -4.80
N ASP A 18 5.07 -3.94 -3.90
CA ASP A 18 4.62 -5.32 -4.05
C ASP A 18 3.09 -5.40 -4.05
N VAL A 19 2.39 -4.69 -3.15
CA VAL A 19 0.91 -4.65 -3.19
C VAL A 19 0.40 -4.08 -4.51
N ALA A 20 1.04 -3.04 -5.06
CA ALA A 20 0.67 -2.51 -6.36
C ALA A 20 0.95 -3.49 -7.51
N ALA A 21 2.00 -4.31 -7.41
CA ALA A 21 2.29 -5.37 -8.36
C ALA A 21 1.26 -6.50 -8.27
N ASP A 22 0.94 -6.97 -7.07
CA ASP A 22 -0.08 -7.99 -6.81
C ASP A 22 -1.44 -7.60 -7.39
N LEU A 23 -1.87 -6.35 -7.22
CA LEU A 23 -3.12 -5.84 -7.80
C LEU A 23 -3.12 -5.86 -9.33
N ARG A 24 -1.97 -5.58 -9.97
CA ARG A 24 -1.83 -5.71 -11.43
C ARG A 24 -1.86 -7.16 -11.87
N GLU A 25 -1.30 -8.08 -11.09
CA GLU A 25 -1.39 -9.52 -11.38
C GLU A 25 -2.84 -10.02 -11.32
N VAL A 26 -3.65 -9.52 -10.38
CA VAL A 26 -5.08 -9.80 -10.34
C VAL A 26 -5.74 -9.37 -11.65
N GLU A 27 -5.43 -8.18 -12.16
CA GLU A 27 -5.98 -7.70 -13.45
C GLU A 27 -5.60 -8.62 -14.62
N VAL A 28 -4.34 -9.11 -14.65
CA VAL A 28 -3.88 -10.08 -15.67
C VAL A 28 -4.70 -11.35 -15.62
N VAL A 29 -4.91 -11.93 -14.43
CA VAL A 29 -5.75 -13.12 -14.25
C VAL A 29 -7.19 -12.87 -14.68
N MET A 30 -7.74 -11.69 -14.40
CA MET A 30 -9.09 -11.32 -14.83
C MET A 30 -9.21 -11.21 -16.35
N ARG A 31 -8.18 -10.71 -17.02
CA ARG A 31 -8.11 -10.62 -18.49
C ARG A 31 -8.08 -12.02 -19.12
N GLU A 32 -7.36 -12.96 -18.52
CA GLU A 32 -7.39 -14.35 -18.94
C GLU A 32 -8.78 -14.98 -18.78
N ARG A 33 -9.46 -14.71 -17.65
CA ARG A 33 -10.82 -15.19 -17.39
C ARG A 33 -11.86 -14.63 -18.36
N LEU A 34 -11.69 -13.37 -18.79
CA LEU A 34 -12.50 -12.79 -19.87
C LEU A 34 -12.27 -13.53 -21.18
N ARG A 35 -11.01 -13.83 -21.52
CA ARG A 35 -10.65 -14.57 -22.75
C ARG A 35 -11.24 -15.99 -22.77
N THR A 36 -11.29 -16.66 -21.63
CA THR A 36 -11.90 -18.00 -21.50
C THR A 36 -13.43 -17.98 -21.34
N GLN A 37 -14.07 -16.81 -21.50
CA GLN A 37 -15.53 -16.59 -21.36
C GLN A 37 -16.10 -16.98 -19.99
N SER A 38 -15.25 -17.15 -18.98
CA SER A 38 -15.64 -17.37 -17.58
C SER A 38 -16.09 -16.09 -16.86
N LEU A 39 -15.91 -14.93 -17.52
CA LEU A 39 -16.24 -13.62 -17.02
C LEU A 39 -16.83 -12.77 -18.15
N THR A 40 -17.87 -11.98 -17.85
CA THR A 40 -18.48 -11.11 -18.87
C THR A 40 -17.66 -9.83 -19.07
N PRO A 41 -17.71 -9.19 -20.25
CA PRO A 41 -17.01 -7.93 -20.50
C PRO A 41 -17.39 -6.81 -19.52
N TYR A 42 -18.66 -6.74 -19.12
CA TYR A 42 -19.15 -5.76 -18.14
C TYR A 42 -18.49 -5.93 -16.77
N VAL A 43 -18.44 -7.17 -16.26
CA VAL A 43 -17.80 -7.48 -14.97
C VAL A 43 -16.29 -7.24 -15.05
N PHE A 44 -15.66 -7.51 -16.20
CA PHE A 44 -14.25 -7.18 -16.39
C PHE A 44 -14.02 -5.68 -16.27
N GLN A 45 -14.79 -4.87 -17.00
CA GLN A 45 -14.59 -3.43 -17.07
C GLN A 45 -14.74 -2.75 -15.70
N GLN A 46 -15.77 -3.12 -14.92
CA GLN A 46 -15.95 -2.55 -13.59
C GLN A 46 -14.80 -2.88 -12.63
N ASN A 47 -14.34 -4.14 -12.66
CA ASN A 47 -13.27 -4.58 -11.78
C ASN A 47 -11.90 -4.06 -12.22
N ALA A 48 -11.63 -3.97 -13.52
CA ALA A 48 -10.40 -3.39 -14.05
C ALA A 48 -10.27 -1.90 -13.65
N ALA A 49 -11.35 -1.13 -13.78
CA ALA A 49 -11.37 0.27 -13.36
C ALA A 49 -11.17 0.44 -11.84
N LEU A 50 -11.71 -0.47 -11.04
CA LEU A 50 -11.47 -0.48 -9.59
C LEU A 50 -10.01 -0.78 -9.27
N LEU A 51 -9.44 -1.84 -9.85
CA LEU A 51 -8.04 -2.25 -9.64
C LEU A 51 -7.06 -1.17 -10.09
N GLU A 52 -7.30 -0.53 -11.23
CA GLU A 52 -6.48 0.57 -11.73
C GLU A 52 -6.45 1.72 -10.71
N ARG A 53 -7.62 2.11 -10.20
CA ARG A 53 -7.72 3.16 -9.16
C ARG A 53 -7.04 2.76 -7.86
N GLU A 54 -7.09 1.49 -7.46
CA GLU A 54 -6.36 1.00 -6.28
C GLU A 54 -4.84 1.07 -6.49
N VAL A 55 -4.35 0.65 -7.65
CA VAL A 55 -2.93 0.72 -8.02
C VAL A 55 -2.44 2.18 -8.04
N GLU A 56 -3.19 3.09 -8.66
CA GLU A 56 -2.90 4.51 -8.65
C GLU A 56 -2.89 5.08 -7.23
N GLY A 57 -3.86 4.67 -6.41
CA GLY A 57 -3.97 5.06 -5.01
C GLY A 57 -2.74 4.67 -4.20
N ILE A 58 -2.26 3.44 -4.37
CA ILE A 58 -1.04 2.96 -3.71
C ILE A 58 0.20 3.70 -4.22
N ASN A 59 0.33 3.94 -5.53
CA ASN A 59 1.46 4.68 -6.07
C ASN A 59 1.50 6.14 -5.58
N ARG A 60 0.33 6.77 -5.44
CA ARG A 60 0.19 8.12 -4.86
C ARG A 60 0.59 8.11 -3.39
N LEU A 61 0.16 7.10 -2.63
CA LEU A 61 0.55 6.93 -1.23
C LEU A 61 2.06 6.77 -1.07
N ARG A 62 2.71 5.94 -1.90
CA ARG A 62 4.18 5.78 -1.92
C ARG A 62 4.89 7.10 -2.17
N SER A 63 4.46 7.82 -3.21
CA SER A 63 5.03 9.12 -3.56
C SER A 63 4.90 10.12 -2.40
N LEU A 64 3.73 10.13 -1.76
CA LEU A 64 3.46 11.00 -0.63
C LEU A 64 4.35 10.65 0.57
N LEU A 65 4.46 9.37 0.93
CA LEU A 65 5.32 8.92 2.03
C LEU A 65 6.80 9.26 1.77
N ARG A 66 7.30 9.09 0.56
CA ARG A 66 8.69 9.49 0.20
C ARG A 66 8.94 10.99 0.34
N SER A 67 7.93 11.81 0.05
CA SER A 67 8.02 13.27 0.17
C SER A 67 7.62 13.81 1.54
N HIS A 68 7.13 12.96 2.44
CA HIS A 68 6.61 13.39 3.73
C HIS A 68 7.76 13.84 4.64
N PRO A 69 7.69 15.04 5.24
CA PRO A 69 8.75 15.55 6.11
C PRO A 69 8.66 14.88 7.48
N PHE A 70 9.10 13.62 7.58
CA PHE A 70 9.22 12.95 8.86
C PHE A 70 10.25 13.67 9.74
N ASP A 71 9.93 13.78 11.03
CA ASP A 71 10.84 14.36 12.01
C ASP A 71 12.14 13.53 12.07
N PRO A 72 13.31 14.14 11.82
CA PRO A 72 14.58 13.43 11.87
C PRO A 72 14.92 12.88 13.27
N ASP A 73 14.36 13.44 14.33
CA ASP A 73 14.67 13.03 15.71
C ASP A 73 13.60 12.11 16.31
N ALA A 74 12.52 11.84 15.57
CA ALA A 74 11.48 10.91 15.98
C ALA A 74 11.99 9.45 16.02
N ASP A 75 11.52 8.72 17.04
CA ASP A 75 11.71 7.28 17.11
C ASP A 75 10.83 6.52 16.10
N LEU A 76 11.02 5.21 16.05
CA LEU A 76 10.29 4.32 15.14
C LEU A 76 8.78 4.36 15.39
N THR A 77 8.36 4.34 16.65
CA THR A 77 6.95 4.32 17.05
C THR A 77 6.22 5.59 16.61
N VAL A 78 6.82 6.75 16.85
CA VAL A 78 6.28 8.06 16.44
C VAL A 78 6.19 8.12 14.91
N THR A 79 7.24 7.72 14.21
CA THR A 79 7.27 7.72 12.74
C THR A 79 6.20 6.79 12.17
N ALA A 80 6.04 5.59 12.73
CA ALA A 80 5.02 4.64 12.30
C ALA A 80 3.60 5.17 12.57
N GLY A 81 3.40 5.89 13.67
CA GLY A 81 2.16 6.64 13.94
C GLY A 81 1.87 7.66 12.83
N SER A 82 2.85 8.48 12.45
CA SER A 82 2.70 9.44 11.35
C SER A 82 2.39 8.75 10.02
N VAL A 83 3.04 7.64 9.71
CA VAL A 83 2.75 6.82 8.52
C VAL A 83 1.31 6.33 8.52
N ARG A 84 0.82 5.78 9.65
CA ARG A 84 -0.56 5.29 9.77
C ARG A 84 -1.57 6.42 9.52
N GLU A 85 -1.32 7.62 10.04
CA GLU A 85 -2.21 8.75 9.79
C GLU A 85 -2.20 9.22 8.35
N VAL A 86 -1.03 9.27 7.73
CA VAL A 86 -0.90 9.56 6.31
C VAL A 86 -1.71 8.56 5.48
N ILE A 87 -1.56 7.26 5.74
CA ILE A 87 -2.28 6.20 5.03
C ILE A 87 -3.79 6.34 5.23
N ARG A 88 -4.24 6.51 6.47
CA ARG A 88 -5.66 6.66 6.80
C ARG A 88 -6.28 7.86 6.08
N ARG A 89 -5.60 9.00 6.10
CA ARG A 89 -6.06 10.23 5.45
C ARG A 89 -6.17 10.03 3.95
N GLU A 90 -5.15 9.46 3.31
CA GLU A 90 -5.14 9.30 1.86
C GLU A 90 -6.15 8.25 1.38
N ILE A 91 -6.35 7.16 2.12
CA ILE A 91 -7.40 6.18 1.80
C ILE A 91 -8.79 6.83 1.87
N GLY A 92 -9.05 7.62 2.91
CA GLY A 92 -10.29 8.37 3.05
C GLY A 92 -10.50 9.37 1.91
N HIS A 93 -9.47 10.17 1.60
CA HIS A 93 -9.49 11.19 0.54
C HIS A 93 -9.69 10.60 -0.86
N LEU A 94 -9.03 9.47 -1.15
CA LEU A 94 -9.12 8.78 -2.43
C LEU A 94 -10.33 7.84 -2.52
N HIS A 95 -11.14 7.75 -1.47
CA HIS A 95 -12.26 6.81 -1.32
C HIS A 95 -11.88 5.38 -1.73
N LEU A 96 -10.68 4.94 -1.35
CA LEU A 96 -10.19 3.60 -1.62
C LEU A 96 -10.90 2.58 -0.72
N PRO A 97 -10.98 1.29 -1.13
CA PRO A 97 -11.66 0.30 -0.31
C PRO A 97 -11.03 0.13 1.07
N GLN A 98 -11.87 0.02 2.10
CA GLN A 98 -11.44 -0.15 3.49
C GLN A 98 -10.55 -1.39 3.70
N ALA A 99 -10.71 -2.41 2.84
CA ALA A 99 -9.86 -3.60 2.86
C ALA A 99 -8.36 -3.27 2.66
N LEU A 100 -8.04 -2.21 1.89
CA LEU A 100 -6.66 -1.73 1.74
C LEU A 100 -6.13 -1.15 3.06
N SER A 101 -6.93 -0.39 3.83
CA SER A 101 -6.50 0.10 5.15
C SER A 101 -6.09 -1.05 6.05
N SER A 102 -6.95 -2.07 6.13
CA SER A 102 -6.69 -3.26 6.95
C SER A 102 -5.48 -4.06 6.46
N LEU A 103 -5.25 -4.12 5.14
CA LEU A 103 -4.07 -4.77 4.57
C LEU A 103 -2.79 -4.01 4.95
N LEU A 104 -2.76 -2.70 4.72
CA LEU A 104 -1.60 -1.87 4.97
C LEU A 104 -1.27 -1.80 6.47
N GLU A 105 -2.28 -1.73 7.34
CA GLU A 105 -2.08 -1.76 8.78
C GLU A 105 -1.37 -3.04 9.24
N ARG A 106 -1.78 -4.20 8.70
CA ARG A 106 -1.10 -5.48 8.97
C ARG A 106 0.34 -5.49 8.44
N ARG A 107 0.61 -4.88 7.29
CA ARG A 107 1.97 -4.78 6.74
C ARG A 107 2.87 -3.91 7.62
N ILE A 108 2.38 -2.74 8.02
CA ILE A 108 3.08 -1.85 8.95
C ILE A 108 3.41 -2.59 10.24
N GLN A 109 2.43 -3.29 10.84
CA GLN A 109 2.67 -4.02 12.07
C GLN A 109 3.74 -5.11 11.90
N LYS A 110 3.69 -5.89 10.81
CA LYS A 110 4.73 -6.90 10.53
C LYS A 110 6.13 -6.28 10.37
N LEU A 111 6.23 -5.13 9.71
CA LEU A 111 7.50 -4.44 9.54
C LEU A 111 8.03 -3.90 10.87
N LEU A 112 7.15 -3.38 11.74
CA LEU A 112 7.53 -2.98 13.09
C LEU A 112 8.06 -4.16 13.89
N ASP A 113 7.32 -5.27 13.92
CA ASP A 113 7.73 -6.50 14.61
C ASP A 113 9.09 -6.99 14.09
N TYR A 114 9.32 -6.93 12.77
CA TYR A 114 10.58 -7.33 12.16
C TYR A 114 11.75 -6.41 12.55
N VAL A 115 11.56 -5.10 12.48
CA VAL A 115 12.60 -4.11 12.81
C VAL A 115 12.92 -4.15 14.29
N ASP A 116 11.92 -4.32 15.16
CA ASP A 116 12.10 -4.44 16.62
C ASP A 116 12.81 -5.75 17.00
N CYS A 117 12.58 -6.87 16.30
CA CYS A 117 13.29 -8.12 16.55
C CYS A 117 14.74 -8.15 16.06
N CYS A 118 15.12 -7.26 15.13
CA CYS A 118 16.45 -7.25 14.49
C CYS A 118 17.30 -6.01 14.86
N SER A 119 16.79 -5.12 15.72
CA SER A 119 17.50 -3.96 16.29
C SER A 119 18.15 -4.28 17.64
#